data_AF-A0A0C9PNZ7-F1
#
_entry.id   AF-A0A0C9PNZ7-F1
#
_cell.length_a   1.000
_cell.length_b   1.000
_cell.length_c   1.000
_cell.angle_alpha   90.00
_cell.angle_beta   90.00
_cell.angle_gamma   90.00
#
_symmetry.space_group_name_H-M   'P 1'
#
loop_
_entity.id
_entity.type
_entity.pdbx_description
1 polymer ?
#
loop_
_entity_poly.entity_id
_entity_poly.type
_entity_poly.pdbx_seq_one_letter_code
_entity_poly.pdbx_strand_id
1 'polypeptide(L)'
;MIQNFVFNEPFHQYHKYLLAEAFFKNNEVSKYLKIWDGKYSFSEQGIVANEVEINQIPCTVLSMEFFERLKNPENNIVYNSGSIRQKCEEQIDGIFVSDNLRKMLLDEESNEFRLFSKTERTEFIFKIFQMLILGGEYCQYEEQLEPYLECTKKIYKDLVRVHKLEDTNTPTISTMILEVIAKRD
;
A
#
# COMPACT_ATOMS: atom_id res chain seq x y z
N MET A 1 -0.83 22.22 -25.15
CA MET A 1 -1.26 21.12 -26.04
C MET A 1 -1.83 20.05 -25.12
N ILE A 2 -3.10 19.64 -25.31
CA ILE A 2 -3.74 18.65 -24.43
C ILE A 2 -3.20 17.28 -24.81
N GLN A 3 -2.50 16.62 -23.90
CA GLN A 3 -2.02 15.26 -24.10
C GLN A 3 -3.16 14.29 -23.77
N ASN A 4 -3.60 13.50 -24.75
CA ASN A 4 -4.62 12.48 -24.58
C ASN A 4 -3.97 11.11 -24.44
N PHE A 5 -4.47 10.30 -23.51
CA PHE A 5 -3.98 8.95 -23.26
C PHE A 5 -5.01 7.93 -23.74
N VAL A 6 -4.56 6.97 -24.53
CA VAL A 6 -5.39 5.89 -25.10
C VAL A 6 -4.73 4.56 -24.78
N PHE A 7 -5.54 3.58 -24.38
CA PHE A 7 -5.04 2.27 -23.94
C PHE A 7 -4.20 1.54 -25.00
N ASN A 8 -4.49 1.77 -26.28
CA ASN A 8 -3.82 1.10 -27.41
C ASN A 8 -2.60 1.85 -27.94
N GLU A 9 -2.24 3.00 -27.35
CA GLU A 9 -1.10 3.81 -27.77
C GLU A 9 0.12 3.53 -26.90
N PRO A 10 1.36 3.65 -27.42
CA PRO A 10 2.56 3.45 -26.65
C PRO A 10 2.62 4.43 -25.46
N PHE A 11 2.85 3.89 -24.26
CA PHE A 11 2.96 4.68 -23.05
C PHE A 11 4.42 4.73 -22.57
N HIS A 12 4.94 5.94 -22.41
CA HIS A 12 6.24 6.15 -21.79
C HIS A 12 6.09 6.47 -20.30
N GLN A 13 6.91 5.82 -19.48
CA GLN A 13 6.85 5.93 -18.02
C GLN A 13 6.97 7.36 -17.47
N TYR A 14 7.68 8.26 -18.15
CA TYR A 14 7.80 9.65 -17.71
C TYR A 14 6.49 10.45 -17.85
N HIS A 15 5.54 9.99 -18.67
CA HIS A 15 4.20 10.60 -18.78
C HIS A 15 3.25 10.21 -17.64
N LYS A 16 3.67 9.37 -16.68
CA LYS A 16 2.84 8.93 -15.56
C LYS A 16 2.15 10.06 -14.79
N TYR A 17 2.85 11.17 -14.60
CA TYR A 17 2.33 12.32 -13.89
C TYR A 17 1.22 13.01 -14.69
N LEU A 18 1.45 13.19 -15.98
CA LEU A 18 0.48 13.76 -16.91
C LEU A 18 -0.75 12.87 -17.09
N LEU A 19 -0.56 11.54 -17.10
CA LEU A 19 -1.66 10.58 -17.16
C LEU A 19 -2.57 10.70 -15.94
N ALA A 20 -2.01 10.63 -14.74
CA ALA A 20 -2.79 10.71 -13.50
C ALA A 20 -3.46 12.08 -13.39
N GLU A 21 -2.75 13.18 -13.66
CA GLU A 21 -3.35 14.52 -13.67
C GLU A 21 -4.51 14.63 -14.67
N ALA A 22 -4.30 14.18 -15.92
CA ALA A 22 -5.35 14.22 -16.95
C ALA A 22 -6.55 13.34 -16.58
N PHE A 23 -6.34 12.19 -15.94
CA PHE A 23 -7.40 11.29 -15.50
C PHE A 23 -8.26 11.92 -14.40
N PHE A 24 -7.64 12.42 -13.33
CA PHE A 24 -8.36 12.99 -12.18
C PHE A 24 -8.93 14.39 -12.45
N LYS A 25 -8.43 15.11 -13.47
CA LYS A 25 -9.01 16.38 -13.97
C LYS A 25 -10.02 16.19 -15.10
N ASN A 26 -10.38 14.97 -15.46
CA ASN A 26 -11.33 14.72 -16.53
C ASN A 26 -12.79 14.84 -16.04
N ASN A 27 -13.59 15.66 -16.73
CA ASN A 27 -15.00 15.87 -16.39
C ASN A 27 -15.82 14.57 -16.40
N GLU A 28 -15.61 13.67 -17.36
CA GLU A 28 -16.34 12.40 -17.42
C GLU A 28 -15.93 11.46 -16.28
N VAL A 29 -14.64 11.42 -15.95
CA VAL A 29 -14.15 10.63 -14.81
C VAL A 29 -14.72 11.16 -13.49
N SER A 30 -14.74 12.49 -13.32
CA SER A 30 -15.22 13.13 -12.09
C SER A 30 -16.66 12.74 -11.74
N LYS A 31 -17.52 12.45 -12.73
CA LYS A 31 -18.90 12.01 -12.53
C LYS A 31 -19.02 10.70 -11.77
N TYR A 32 -17.98 9.86 -11.78
CA TYR A 32 -17.99 8.53 -11.17
C TYR A 32 -17.11 8.43 -9.91
N LEU A 33 -16.19 9.37 -9.71
CA LEU A 33 -15.33 9.38 -8.52
C LEU A 33 -16.09 9.98 -7.34
N LYS A 34 -16.06 9.27 -6.21
CA LYS A 34 -16.58 9.79 -4.95
C LYS A 34 -15.47 10.46 -4.16
N ILE A 35 -15.77 11.56 -3.50
CA ILE A 35 -14.84 12.27 -2.62
C ILE A 35 -14.96 11.76 -1.19
N TRP A 36 -13.82 11.52 -0.56
CA TRP A 36 -13.73 11.27 0.88
C TRP A 36 -13.91 12.59 1.65
N ASP A 37 -14.90 12.65 2.52
CA ASP A 37 -15.24 13.85 3.30
C ASP A 37 -14.32 14.11 4.51
N GLY A 38 -13.30 13.26 4.71
CA GLY A 38 -12.35 13.38 5.81
C GLY A 38 -12.89 12.88 7.15
N LYS A 39 -14.12 12.35 7.21
CA LYS A 39 -14.75 11.98 8.48
C LYS A 39 -15.39 10.61 8.45
N TYR A 40 -16.39 10.38 7.59
CA TYR A 40 -17.26 9.21 7.72
C TYR A 40 -17.76 8.63 6.40
N SER A 41 -17.69 9.35 5.28
CA SER A 41 -18.33 8.86 4.07
C SER A 41 -17.73 9.36 2.75
N PHE A 42 -17.98 8.56 1.72
CA PHE A 42 -17.80 8.95 0.33
C PHE A 42 -19.13 9.52 -0.20
N SER A 43 -19.19 10.83 -0.45
CA SER A 43 -20.48 11.53 -0.62
C SER A 43 -20.63 12.21 -1.98
N GLU A 44 -19.76 13.15 -2.34
CA GLU A 44 -19.91 13.99 -3.55
C GLU A 44 -19.32 13.31 -4.80
N GLN A 45 -20.05 13.39 -5.93
CA GLN A 45 -19.62 12.97 -7.27
C GLN A 45 -19.72 14.15 -8.24
N GLY A 46 -18.94 14.16 -9.30
CA GLY A 46 -18.96 15.20 -10.34
C GLY A 46 -18.09 16.42 -10.05
N ILE A 47 -17.22 16.36 -9.04
CA ILE A 47 -16.28 17.42 -8.71
C ILE A 47 -14.93 17.08 -9.30
N VAL A 48 -14.42 17.98 -10.13
CA VAL A 48 -13.10 17.88 -10.75
C VAL A 48 -12.05 18.27 -9.72
N ALA A 49 -10.96 17.51 -9.65
CA ALA A 49 -9.85 17.83 -8.78
C ALA A 49 -9.14 19.12 -9.22
N ASN A 50 -8.90 20.04 -8.29
CA ASN A 50 -8.08 21.24 -8.57
C ASN A 50 -6.60 20.89 -8.53
N GLU A 51 -6.21 20.07 -7.55
CA GLU A 51 -4.84 19.61 -7.34
C GLU A 51 -4.77 18.08 -7.39
N VAL A 52 -3.71 17.54 -8.00
CA VAL A 52 -3.44 16.11 -8.08
C VAL A 52 -2.00 15.89 -7.63
N GLU A 53 -1.83 15.41 -6.40
CA GLU A 53 -0.53 15.02 -5.86
C GLU A 53 -0.23 13.58 -6.26
N ILE A 54 1.00 13.34 -6.73
CA ILE A 54 1.40 12.04 -7.27
C ILE A 54 2.76 11.66 -6.72
N ASN A 55 2.80 10.57 -5.97
CA ASN A 55 4.02 10.01 -5.40
C ASN A 55 4.28 8.63 -6.01
N GLN A 56 5.48 8.43 -6.56
CA GLN A 56 5.87 7.08 -6.98
C GLN A 56 6.22 6.25 -5.76
N ILE A 57 5.56 5.11 -5.62
CA ILE A 57 5.81 4.16 -4.55
C ILE A 57 6.87 3.15 -5.01
N PRO A 58 7.93 2.92 -4.23
CA PRO A 58 8.90 1.86 -4.50
C PRO A 58 8.21 0.51 -4.63
N CYS A 59 8.57 -0.25 -5.67
CA CYS A 59 8.07 -1.59 -5.91
C CYS A 59 9.26 -2.43 -6.36
N THR A 60 10.12 -2.78 -5.40
CA THR A 60 11.42 -3.41 -5.68
C THR A 60 11.57 -4.80 -5.06
N VAL A 61 10.70 -5.17 -4.12
CA VAL A 61 10.77 -6.44 -3.40
C VAL A 61 10.38 -7.61 -4.31
N LEU A 62 11.26 -8.61 -4.38
CA LEU A 62 11.08 -9.82 -5.20
C LEU A 62 10.80 -11.09 -4.37
N SER A 63 11.00 -11.04 -3.05
CA SER A 63 10.91 -12.20 -2.17
C SER A 63 10.14 -11.88 -0.89
N MET A 64 9.38 -12.87 -0.40
CA MET A 64 8.72 -12.79 0.91
C MET A 64 9.71 -12.83 2.08
N GLU A 65 11.00 -13.10 1.82
CA GLU A 65 12.09 -12.93 2.79
C GLU A 65 12.09 -11.55 3.46
N PHE A 66 11.56 -10.54 2.77
CA PHE A 66 11.31 -9.21 3.29
C PHE A 66 10.61 -9.21 4.67
N PHE A 67 9.66 -10.13 4.89
CA PHE A 67 8.89 -10.25 6.13
C PHE A 67 9.40 -11.30 7.11
N GLU A 68 10.49 -12.01 6.83
CA GLU A 68 10.96 -13.11 7.71
C GLU A 68 11.32 -12.63 9.12
N ARG A 69 11.73 -11.35 9.25
CA ARG A 69 11.94 -10.72 10.56
C ARG A 69 10.69 -10.74 11.45
N LEU A 70 9.47 -10.73 10.89
CA LEU A 70 8.24 -10.83 11.65
C LEU A 70 8.02 -12.22 12.27
N LYS A 71 8.62 -13.26 11.66
CA LYS A 71 8.51 -14.65 12.13
C LYS A 71 9.48 -14.97 13.26
N ASN A 72 10.53 -14.16 13.47
CA ASN A 72 11.44 -14.33 14.61
C ASN A 72 10.73 -13.95 15.92
N PRO A 73 10.51 -14.89 16.86
CA PRO A 73 9.85 -14.61 18.14
C PRO A 73 10.60 -13.59 19.02
N GLU A 74 11.91 -13.39 18.82
CA GLU A 74 12.72 -12.39 19.52
C GLU A 74 12.34 -10.96 19.16
N ASN A 75 11.74 -10.76 17.98
CA ASN A 75 11.26 -9.45 17.51
C ASN A 75 9.91 -9.05 18.12
N ASN A 76 9.37 -9.85 19.04
CA ASN A 76 8.15 -9.58 19.80
C ASN A 76 6.87 -9.38 18.96
N ILE A 77 6.84 -9.83 17.71
CA ILE A 77 5.62 -9.80 16.88
C ILE A 77 4.79 -11.06 17.08
N VAL A 78 5.44 -12.23 17.06
CA VAL A 78 4.80 -13.54 17.19
C VAL A 78 5.37 -14.35 18.34
N TYR A 79 4.64 -15.38 18.76
CA TYR A 79 5.18 -16.50 19.54
C TYR A 79 5.80 -17.55 18.60
N ASN A 80 6.47 -18.56 19.17
CA ASN A 80 7.04 -19.68 18.41
C ASN A 80 6.00 -20.44 17.57
N SER A 81 4.70 -20.34 17.92
CA SER A 81 3.58 -20.92 17.18
C SER A 81 3.22 -20.14 15.91
N GLY A 82 3.76 -18.94 15.69
CA GLY A 82 3.32 -18.01 14.64
C GLY A 82 2.12 -17.15 15.01
N SER A 83 1.59 -17.32 16.24
CA SER A 83 0.48 -16.54 16.76
C SER A 83 0.96 -15.14 17.15
N ILE A 84 0.19 -14.12 16.76
CA ILE A 84 0.51 -12.72 16.99
C ILE A 84 0.40 -12.42 18.49
N ARG A 85 1.42 -11.74 19.03
CA ARG A 85 1.48 -11.40 20.45
C ARG A 85 0.44 -10.33 20.78
N GLN A 86 -0.51 -10.71 21.62
CA GLN A 86 -1.53 -9.81 22.15
C GLN A 86 -0.93 -8.87 23.21
N LYS A 87 -1.54 -7.70 23.38
CA LYS A 87 -1.23 -6.72 24.42
C LYS A 87 -2.51 -6.10 24.96
N CYS A 88 -2.38 -5.32 26.03
CA CYS A 88 -3.48 -4.46 26.48
C CYS A 88 -3.86 -3.50 25.35
N GLU A 89 -5.16 -3.38 25.11
CA GLU A 89 -5.71 -2.49 24.08
C GLU A 89 -5.36 -1.03 24.41
N GLU A 90 -4.91 -0.32 23.39
CA GLU A 90 -4.71 1.12 23.40
C GLU A 90 -5.27 1.72 22.10
N GLN A 91 -5.45 3.03 22.06
CA GLN A 91 -5.90 3.72 20.87
C GLN A 91 -4.78 4.58 20.31
N ILE A 92 -4.38 4.33 19.05
CA ILE A 92 -3.38 5.12 18.31
C ILE A 92 -4.06 5.64 17.05
N ASP A 93 -4.05 6.97 16.86
CA ASP A 93 -4.68 7.64 15.71
C ASP A 93 -6.12 7.19 15.41
N GLY A 94 -6.89 6.92 16.47
CA GLY A 94 -8.27 6.46 16.37
C GLY A 94 -8.44 4.95 16.13
N ILE A 95 -7.36 4.19 15.95
CA ILE A 95 -7.36 2.74 15.74
C ILE A 95 -7.11 2.03 17.06
N PHE A 96 -7.92 1.01 17.37
CA PHE A 96 -7.68 0.13 18.52
C PHE A 96 -6.55 -0.86 18.21
N VAL A 97 -5.55 -0.88 19.08
CA VAL A 97 -4.32 -1.68 18.96
C VAL A 97 -4.25 -2.64 20.13
N SER A 98 -4.61 -3.90 19.88
CA SER A 98 -4.64 -4.98 20.87
C SER A 98 -3.50 -6.00 20.69
N ASP A 99 -2.60 -5.77 19.75
CA ASP A 99 -1.49 -6.68 19.46
C ASP A 99 -0.23 -5.94 18.98
N ASN A 100 0.91 -6.63 19.05
CA ASN A 100 2.20 -6.06 18.68
C ASN A 100 2.40 -5.87 17.17
N LEU A 101 1.62 -6.55 16.33
CA LEU A 101 1.70 -6.39 14.88
C LEU A 101 1.09 -5.06 14.45
N ARG A 102 -0.10 -4.72 14.97
CA ARG A 102 -0.73 -3.40 14.79
C ARG A 102 0.11 -2.29 15.40
N LYS A 103 0.68 -2.52 16.59
CA LYS A 103 1.62 -1.60 17.22
C LYS A 103 2.84 -1.33 16.32
N MET A 104 3.43 -2.37 15.73
CA MET A 104 4.55 -2.24 14.79
C MET A 104 4.23 -1.38 13.57
N LEU A 105 2.96 -1.28 13.17
CA LEU A 105 2.54 -0.47 12.02
C LEU A 105 2.23 0.99 12.37
N LEU A 106 1.94 1.30 13.64
CA LEU A 106 1.33 2.58 14.06
C LEU A 106 2.16 3.36 15.08
N ASP A 107 2.82 2.70 16.02
CA ASP A 107 3.53 3.36 17.12
C ASP A 107 4.97 3.72 16.70
N GLU A 108 5.19 4.97 16.28
CA GLU A 108 6.52 5.38 15.78
C GLU A 108 7.64 5.31 16.83
N GLU A 109 7.28 5.34 18.10
CA GLU A 109 8.22 5.33 19.23
C GLU A 109 8.62 3.91 19.62
N SER A 110 7.88 2.91 19.15
CA SER A 110 8.07 1.50 19.48
C SER A 110 9.34 0.90 18.86
N ASN A 111 9.93 -0.06 19.56
CA ASN A 111 11.03 -0.87 19.03
C ASN A 111 10.57 -1.75 17.87
N GLU A 112 9.35 -2.27 17.96
CA GLU A 112 8.75 -3.10 16.92
C GLU A 112 8.61 -2.32 15.60
N PHE A 113 8.19 -1.05 15.65
CA PHE A 113 8.09 -0.18 14.47
C PHE A 113 9.41 -0.03 13.72
N ARG A 114 10.53 -0.10 14.44
CA ARG A 114 11.90 -0.01 13.88
C ARG A 114 12.40 -1.32 13.27
N LEU A 115 11.62 -2.40 13.30
CA LEU A 115 11.94 -3.64 12.59
C LEU A 115 12.07 -3.42 11.08
N PHE A 116 11.37 -2.42 10.54
CA PHE A 116 11.50 -1.99 9.16
C PHE A 116 11.99 -0.55 9.12
N SER A 117 12.98 -0.30 8.27
CA SER A 117 13.47 1.05 7.99
C SER A 117 12.38 1.91 7.34
N LYS A 118 12.56 3.24 7.41
CA LYS A 118 11.63 4.20 6.77
C LYS A 118 11.43 3.90 5.28
N THR A 119 12.48 3.49 4.56
CA THR A 119 12.41 3.15 3.14
C THR A 119 11.67 1.83 2.90
N GLU A 120 11.93 0.80 3.70
CA GLU A 120 11.21 -0.48 3.59
C GLU A 120 9.71 -0.31 3.84
N ARG A 121 9.31 0.53 4.79
CA ARG A 121 7.88 0.81 5.06
C ARG A 121 7.18 1.54 3.91
N THR A 122 7.93 2.16 3.00
CA THR A 122 7.36 2.78 1.80
C THR A 122 7.19 1.81 0.63
N GLU A 123 7.75 0.60 0.69
CA GLU A 123 7.61 -0.39 -0.37
C GLU A 123 6.15 -0.80 -0.57
N PHE A 124 5.76 -1.02 -1.83
CA PHE A 124 4.40 -1.37 -2.19
C PHE A 124 3.90 -2.63 -1.49
N ILE A 125 4.77 -3.65 -1.34
CA ILE A 125 4.42 -4.88 -0.62
C ILE A 125 4.12 -4.62 0.86
N PHE A 126 4.83 -3.67 1.49
CA PHE A 126 4.59 -3.28 2.87
C PHE A 126 3.27 -2.52 2.99
N LYS A 127 2.95 -1.64 2.03
CA LYS A 127 1.65 -0.94 2.00
C LYS A 127 0.47 -1.91 1.87
N ILE A 128 0.56 -2.93 1.02
CA ILE A 128 -0.49 -3.97 0.93
C ILE A 128 -0.66 -4.68 2.27
N PHE A 129 0.44 -5.11 2.88
CA PHE A 129 0.42 -5.77 4.19
C PHE A 129 -0.22 -4.89 5.26
N GLN A 130 0.18 -3.62 5.32
CA GLN A 130 -0.39 -2.62 6.22
C GLN A 130 -1.90 -2.44 5.98
N MET A 131 -2.34 -2.34 4.72
CA MET A 131 -3.77 -2.23 4.37
C MET A 131 -4.58 -3.44 4.83
N LEU A 132 -4.06 -4.67 4.72
CA LEU A 132 -4.77 -5.86 5.18
C LEU A 132 -4.97 -5.88 6.71
N ILE A 133 -4.01 -5.34 7.45
CA ILE A 133 -4.03 -5.35 8.92
C ILE A 133 -4.82 -4.17 9.49
N LEU A 134 -4.66 -2.98 8.90
CA LEU A 134 -5.25 -1.73 9.40
C LEU A 134 -6.55 -1.32 8.70
N GLY A 135 -6.87 -1.89 7.54
CA GLY A 135 -7.77 -1.40 6.47
C GLY A 135 -9.25 -1.15 6.78
N GLY A 136 -9.57 -0.62 7.96
CA GLY A 136 -10.88 -0.08 8.30
C GLY A 136 -11.97 -1.15 8.30
N GLU A 137 -13.07 -0.86 7.58
CA GLU A 137 -14.25 -1.74 7.49
C GLU A 137 -13.94 -3.12 6.87
N TYR A 138 -12.82 -3.28 6.17
CA TYR A 138 -12.37 -4.54 5.60
C TYR A 138 -11.16 -5.13 6.33
N CYS A 139 -10.86 -4.65 7.55
CA CYS A 139 -9.86 -5.27 8.42
C CYS A 139 -10.24 -6.74 8.66
N GLN A 140 -9.41 -7.65 8.19
CA GLN A 140 -9.57 -9.08 8.45
C GLN A 140 -8.76 -9.39 9.70
N TYR A 141 -9.42 -9.38 10.87
CA TYR A 141 -8.76 -9.74 12.11
C TYR A 141 -8.27 -11.20 12.04
N GLU A 142 -6.98 -11.38 12.29
CA GLU A 142 -6.34 -12.69 12.36
C GLU A 142 -5.46 -12.75 13.60
N GLU A 143 -5.43 -13.92 14.24
CA GLU A 143 -4.57 -14.19 15.39
C GLU A 143 -3.22 -14.79 14.96
N GLN A 144 -3.11 -15.23 13.71
CA GLN A 144 -1.88 -15.80 13.15
C GLN A 144 -1.28 -14.84 12.12
N LEU A 145 0.06 -14.81 12.03
CA LEU A 145 0.75 -13.96 11.07
C LEU A 145 0.64 -14.48 9.63
N GLU A 146 0.67 -15.80 9.44
CA GLU A 146 0.77 -16.44 8.12
C GLU A 146 -0.38 -16.08 7.15
N PRO A 147 -1.67 -16.02 7.58
CA PRO A 147 -2.75 -15.57 6.70
C PRO A 147 -2.52 -14.18 6.08
N TYR A 148 -1.99 -13.22 6.85
CA TYR A 148 -1.65 -11.90 6.33
C TYR A 148 -0.55 -11.96 5.28
N LEU A 149 0.50 -12.77 5.52
CA LEU A 149 1.61 -12.92 4.59
C LEU A 149 1.17 -13.57 3.28
N GLU A 150 0.37 -14.64 3.35
CA GLU A 150 -0.12 -15.33 2.16
C GLU A 150 -1.13 -14.49 1.37
N CYS A 151 -1.99 -13.71 2.03
CA CYS A 151 -2.88 -12.77 1.36
C CYS A 151 -2.09 -11.65 0.67
N THR A 152 -1.12 -11.05 1.37
CA THR A 152 -0.22 -10.02 0.82
C THR A 152 0.49 -10.53 -0.42
N LYS A 153 1.05 -11.74 -0.35
CA LYS A 153 1.76 -12.40 -1.46
C LYS A 153 0.86 -12.64 -2.67
N LYS A 154 -0.38 -13.07 -2.47
CA LYS A 154 -1.35 -13.28 -3.55
C LYS A 154 -1.67 -11.95 -4.25
N ILE A 155 -2.05 -10.94 -3.49
CA ILE A 155 -2.35 -9.59 -4.03
C ILE A 155 -1.13 -9.03 -4.77
N TYR A 156 0.06 -9.12 -4.17
CA TYR A 156 1.28 -8.61 -4.79
C TYR A 156 1.60 -9.34 -6.11
N LYS A 157 1.45 -10.67 -6.17
CA LYS A 157 1.65 -11.45 -7.40
C LYS A 157 0.64 -11.14 -8.50
N ASP A 158 -0.61 -10.83 -8.14
CA ASP A 158 -1.65 -10.49 -9.11
C ASP A 158 -1.43 -9.09 -9.72
N LEU A 159 -0.84 -8.17 -8.94
CA LEU A 159 -0.61 -6.78 -9.36
C LEU A 159 0.77 -6.53 -10.00
N VAL A 160 1.80 -7.25 -9.57
CA VAL A 160 3.20 -6.97 -9.95
C VAL A 160 3.71 -7.97 -10.99
N ARG A 161 4.16 -7.43 -12.12
CA ARG A 161 4.78 -8.23 -13.19
C ARG A 161 6.29 -8.22 -13.05
N VAL A 162 6.86 -9.42 -13.08
CA VAL A 162 8.30 -9.68 -13.09
C VAL A 162 8.68 -10.31 -14.41
N HIS A 163 9.74 -9.82 -15.04
CA HIS A 163 10.35 -10.40 -16.23
C HIS A 163 11.84 -10.61 -15.98
N LYS A 164 12.47 -11.46 -16.78
CA LYS A 164 13.92 -11.68 -16.73
C LYS A 164 14.55 -10.83 -17.81
N LEU A 165 15.61 -10.10 -17.46
CA LEU A 165 16.47 -9.46 -18.45
C LEU A 165 17.17 -10.55 -19.27
N GLU A 166 17.13 -10.43 -20.60
CA GLU A 166 17.68 -11.44 -21.52
C GLU A 166 19.20 -11.63 -21.32
N ASP A 167 19.91 -10.57 -20.96
CA ASP A 167 21.37 -10.58 -20.84
C ASP A 167 21.87 -11.16 -19.51
N THR A 168 21.13 -10.98 -18.41
CA THR A 168 21.61 -11.26 -17.05
C THR A 168 20.80 -12.34 -16.34
N ASN A 169 19.67 -12.78 -16.89
CA ASN A 169 18.69 -13.67 -16.25
C ASN A 169 18.20 -13.15 -14.88
N THR A 170 18.43 -11.87 -14.58
CA THR A 170 18.04 -11.25 -13.30
C THR A 170 16.56 -10.87 -13.33
N PRO A 171 15.76 -11.29 -12.35
CA PRO A 171 14.37 -10.88 -12.25
C PRO A 171 14.26 -9.38 -12.02
N THR A 172 13.45 -8.71 -12.83
CA THR A 172 13.21 -7.26 -12.79
C THR A 172 11.73 -6.98 -12.82
N ILE A 173 11.28 -6.03 -12.00
CA ILE A 173 9.88 -5.60 -11.94
C ILE A 173 9.63 -4.58 -13.07
N SER A 174 8.58 -4.80 -13.87
CA SER A 174 8.13 -3.84 -14.89
C SER A 174 6.95 -2.99 -14.45
N THR A 175 6.28 -3.37 -13.37
CA THR A 175 5.14 -2.62 -12.82
C THR A 175 5.60 -1.32 -12.16
N MET A 176 4.83 -0.27 -12.36
CA MET A 176 5.00 1.02 -11.70
C MET A 176 3.80 1.29 -10.80
N ILE A 177 4.07 1.76 -9.58
CA ILE A 177 3.04 2.07 -8.59
C ILE A 177 3.03 3.56 -8.31
N LEU A 178 1.84 4.16 -8.34
CA LEU A 178 1.62 5.56 -8.03
C LEU A 178 0.59 5.65 -6.91
N GLU A 179 0.93 6.40 -5.88
CA GLU A 179 -0.03 6.94 -4.92
C GLU A 179 -0.50 8.28 -5.47
N VAL A 180 -1.82 8.41 -5.63
CA VAL A 180 -2.43 9.62 -6.20
C VAL A 180 -3.45 10.17 -5.21
N ILE A 181 -3.30 11.44 -4.86
CA ILE A 181 -4.22 12.18 -4.01
C ILE A 181 -4.81 13.31 -4.85
N ALA A 182 -6.07 13.16 -5.21
CA ALA A 182 -6.83 14.17 -5.94
C ALA A 182 -7.63 15.02 -4.94
N LYS A 183 -7.36 16.32 -4.90
CA LYS A 183 -7.95 17.26 -3.94
C LYS A 183 -8.86 18.25 -4.64
N ARG A 184 -9.93 18.64 -3.94
CA ARG A 184 -10.77 19.75 -4.35
C ARG A 184 -10.10 21.08 -4.03
N ASP A 185 -9.49 21.24 -2.86
CA ASP A 185 -8.76 22.44 -2.42
C ASP A 185 -7.67 22.06 -1.41
#